data_AF-A0A0D5M5E5-F1
#
_entry.id   AF-A0A0D5M5E5-F1
#
_cell.length_a   1.000
_cell.length_b   1.000
_cell.length_c   1.000
_cell.angle_alpha   90.00
_cell.angle_beta   90.00
_cell.angle_gamma   90.00
#
_symmetry.space_group_name_H-M   'P 1'
#
loop_
_entity.id
_entity.type
_entity.pdbx_description
1 polymer ?
#
loop_
_entity_poly.entity_id
_entity_poly.type
_entity_poly.pdbx_seq_one_letter_code
_entity_poly.pdbx_strand_id
1 'polypeptide(L)'
;MLNINGFHYGTFVASIFTLAGCTGMGETHSTTEVSGRAESAKSQLLEAGASMMQTDAPPSRLNVYLVGFHPLKKEPLHQFEAHHFCDQVNEDFLQCALYDGNTDDAKLNGIEYIISEKLFEQLPEEEKQYWHPHNGEILSVQLVAPNLPV
;
A
#
# COMPACT_ATOMS: atom_id res chain seq x y z
N MET A 1 -37.16 -0.62 -49.51
CA MET A 1 -37.86 -1.90 -49.37
C MET A 1 -36.95 -3.01 -49.89
N LEU A 2 -36.29 -3.72 -48.98
CA LEU A 2 -35.62 -4.99 -49.23
C LEU A 2 -35.95 -5.86 -48.02
N ASN A 3 -36.62 -6.97 -48.29
CA ASN A 3 -37.15 -7.93 -47.34
C ASN A 3 -36.12 -9.07 -47.22
N ILE A 4 -35.66 -9.37 -46.02
CA ILE A 4 -34.95 -10.62 -45.74
C ILE A 4 -35.45 -11.15 -44.38
N ASN A 5 -36.38 -12.08 -44.44
CA ASN A 5 -36.81 -12.92 -43.32
C ASN A 5 -35.73 -13.93 -42.99
N GLY A 6 -35.45 -14.11 -41.69
CA GLY A 6 -34.76 -15.29 -41.17
C GLY A 6 -33.78 -14.97 -40.05
N PHE A 7 -34.23 -14.98 -38.79
CA PHE A 7 -33.33 -15.17 -37.66
C PHE A 7 -33.90 -16.20 -36.70
N HIS A 8 -33.11 -17.24 -36.48
CA HIS A 8 -33.39 -18.38 -35.62
C HIS A 8 -33.48 -17.94 -34.15
N TYR A 9 -34.40 -18.58 -33.40
CA TYR A 9 -34.44 -18.51 -31.94
C TYR A 9 -33.18 -19.20 -31.37
N GLY A 10 -32.17 -18.40 -31.02
CA GLY A 10 -31.05 -18.82 -30.20
C GLY A 10 -31.31 -18.47 -28.74
N THR A 11 -31.39 -19.47 -27.88
CA THR A 11 -31.44 -19.31 -26.42
C THR A 11 -30.17 -18.58 -25.96
N PHE A 12 -30.30 -17.31 -25.58
CA PHE A 12 -29.20 -16.52 -25.05
C PHE A 12 -29.01 -16.89 -23.57
N VAL A 13 -28.07 -17.78 -23.27
CA VAL A 13 -27.60 -17.99 -21.90
C VAL A 13 -26.74 -16.78 -21.56
N ALA A 14 -27.32 -15.81 -20.84
CA ALA A 14 -26.58 -14.69 -20.29
C ALA A 14 -25.66 -15.22 -19.18
N SER A 15 -24.42 -15.56 -19.53
CA SER A 15 -23.36 -15.81 -18.56
C SER A 15 -23.09 -14.52 -17.80
N ILE A 16 -23.53 -14.46 -16.54
CA ILE A 16 -23.14 -13.42 -15.59
C ILE A 16 -21.65 -13.63 -15.32
N PHE A 17 -20.79 -12.93 -16.06
CA PHE A 17 -19.41 -12.74 -15.64
C PHE A 17 -19.43 -11.79 -14.45
N THR A 18 -19.26 -12.33 -13.25
CA THR A 18 -18.88 -11.52 -12.09
C THR A 18 -17.51 -10.91 -12.40
N LEU A 19 -17.49 -9.62 -12.74
CA LEU A 19 -16.29 -8.81 -12.73
C LEU A 19 -15.79 -8.79 -11.29
N ALA A 20 -14.85 -9.68 -10.95
CA ALA A 20 -14.01 -9.50 -9.79
C ALA A 20 -13.17 -8.24 -10.06
N GLY A 21 -13.60 -7.11 -9.49
CA GLY A 21 -12.78 -5.91 -9.49
C GLY A 21 -11.47 -6.23 -8.76
N CYS A 22 -10.33 -5.85 -9.35
CA CYS A 22 -9.06 -5.90 -8.65
C CYS A 22 -9.09 -4.85 -7.53
N THR A 23 -9.58 -5.23 -6.35
CA THR A 23 -9.78 -4.34 -5.20
C THR A 23 -8.54 -4.23 -4.30
N GLY A 24 -7.36 -4.67 -4.75
CA GLY A 24 -6.14 -4.67 -3.93
C GLY A 24 -6.18 -5.62 -2.74
N MET A 25 -7.01 -6.67 -2.81
CA MET A 25 -7.27 -7.61 -1.71
C MET A 25 -6.31 -8.81 -1.65
N GLY A 26 -5.38 -8.94 -2.60
CA GLY A 26 -4.44 -10.06 -2.66
C GLY A 26 -3.21 -9.90 -1.79
N GLU A 27 -2.52 -11.02 -1.52
CA GLU A 27 -1.17 -11.01 -0.97
C GLU A 27 -0.18 -10.53 -2.05
N THR A 28 0.68 -9.58 -1.68
CA THR A 28 1.80 -9.07 -2.46
C THR A 28 3.07 -9.41 -1.69
N HIS A 29 3.84 -10.36 -2.21
CA HIS A 29 5.12 -10.76 -1.64
C HIS A 29 6.26 -9.85 -2.10
N SER A 30 7.33 -9.80 -1.30
CA SER A 30 8.53 -9.07 -1.68
C SER A 30 9.17 -9.70 -2.92
N THR A 31 9.59 -8.86 -3.87
CA THR A 31 10.42 -9.27 -5.01
C THR A 31 11.90 -8.90 -4.81
N THR A 32 12.23 -8.37 -3.63
CA THR A 32 13.56 -7.85 -3.30
C THR A 32 14.48 -8.97 -2.79
N GLU A 33 15.50 -9.28 -3.59
CA GLU A 33 16.58 -10.18 -3.19
C GLU A 33 17.60 -9.43 -2.29
N VAL A 34 17.75 -9.91 -1.05
CA VAL A 34 18.66 -9.30 -0.07
C VAL A 34 19.98 -10.07 -0.04
N SER A 35 21.09 -9.35 -0.27
CA SER A 35 22.44 -9.91 -0.22
C SER A 35 22.85 -10.27 1.21
N GLY A 36 23.51 -11.42 1.39
CA GLY A 36 24.03 -11.86 2.68
C GLY A 36 24.09 -13.38 2.79
N ARG A 37 24.59 -13.88 3.92
CA ARG A 37 24.45 -15.31 4.27
C ARG A 37 23.12 -15.52 5.00
N ALA A 38 22.56 -16.72 4.89
CA ALA A 38 21.42 -17.11 5.70
C ALA A 38 21.71 -16.95 7.19
N GLU A 39 20.65 -16.70 7.98
CA GLU A 39 20.75 -16.60 9.42
C GLU A 39 21.34 -17.85 10.05
N SER A 40 22.15 -17.65 11.08
CA SER A 40 22.69 -18.77 11.86
C SER A 40 21.69 -19.23 12.91
N ALA A 41 21.78 -20.50 13.33
CA ALA A 41 20.97 -21.02 14.43
C ALA A 41 21.09 -20.19 15.73
N LYS A 42 22.25 -19.54 15.94
CA LYS A 42 22.45 -18.62 17.07
C LYS A 42 21.57 -17.38 16.95
N SER A 43 21.45 -16.78 15.75
CA SER A 43 20.63 -15.58 15.51
C SER A 43 19.15 -15.90 15.76
N GLN A 44 18.66 -16.99 15.15
CA GLN A 44 17.28 -17.45 15.32
C GLN A 44 16.93 -17.71 16.80
N LEU A 45 17.85 -18.29 17.58
CA LEU A 45 17.64 -18.49 19.01
C LEU A 45 17.57 -17.17 19.79
N LEU A 46 18.41 -16.20 19.44
CA LEU A 46 18.39 -14.87 20.06
C LEU A 46 17.10 -14.11 19.72
N GLU A 47 16.64 -14.18 18.46
CA GLU A 47 15.39 -13.59 18.00
C GLU A 47 14.17 -14.22 18.67
N ALA A 48 14.15 -15.55 18.83
CA ALA A 48 13.11 -16.24 19.59
C ALA A 48 13.08 -15.76 21.06
N GLY A 49 14.25 -15.60 21.68
CA GLY A 49 14.36 -15.03 23.03
C GLY A 49 13.84 -13.59 23.11
N ALA A 50 14.17 -12.76 22.11
CA ALA A 50 13.69 -11.38 22.01
C ALA A 50 12.16 -11.34 21.87
N SER A 51 11.57 -12.14 20.97
CA SER A 51 10.12 -12.24 20.79
C SER A 51 9.37 -12.62 22.07
N MET A 52 9.97 -13.48 22.90
CA MET A 52 9.38 -13.90 24.18
C MET A 52 9.54 -12.87 25.31
N MET A 53 10.65 -12.12 25.33
CA MET A 53 11.03 -11.28 26.48
C MET A 53 10.83 -9.78 26.25
N GLN A 54 10.89 -9.31 25.00
CA GLN A 54 10.76 -7.91 24.61
C GLN A 54 9.35 -7.66 24.08
N THR A 55 8.38 -7.61 24.99
CA THR A 55 6.95 -7.48 24.66
C THR A 55 6.50 -6.04 24.40
N ASP A 56 7.42 -5.09 24.25
CA ASP A 56 7.10 -3.72 23.87
C ASP A 56 6.49 -3.73 22.46
N ALA A 57 5.37 -3.03 22.28
CA ALA A 57 4.57 -3.14 21.06
C ALA A 57 4.57 -1.92 20.11
N PRO A 58 5.69 -1.21 19.84
CA PRO A 58 5.68 -0.12 18.86
C PRO A 58 5.07 -0.50 17.49
N PRO A 59 5.39 -1.66 16.89
CA PRO A 59 4.80 -2.05 15.60
C PRO A 59 3.29 -2.28 15.65
N SER A 60 2.72 -2.65 16.81
CA SER A 60 1.29 -2.95 16.92
C SER A 60 0.41 -1.70 16.80
N ARG A 61 1.00 -0.50 16.81
CA ARG A 61 0.29 0.77 16.59
C ARG A 61 0.06 1.09 15.11
N LEU A 62 0.72 0.38 14.20
CA LEU A 62 0.54 0.57 12.76
C LEU A 62 -0.73 -0.17 12.28
N ASN A 63 -1.90 0.37 12.62
CA ASN A 63 -3.20 -0.27 12.44
C ASN A 63 -4.03 0.25 11.25
N VAL A 64 -3.51 1.24 10.52
CA VAL A 64 -4.10 1.72 9.27
C VAL A 64 -3.29 1.16 8.11
N TYR A 65 -3.95 0.45 7.19
CA TYR A 65 -3.31 -0.12 6.00
C TYR A 65 -3.79 0.60 4.73
N LEU A 66 -2.85 1.16 3.98
CA LEU A 66 -3.09 1.80 2.69
C LEU A 66 -2.13 1.25 1.64
N VAL A 67 -2.54 1.22 0.39
CA VAL A 67 -1.68 0.78 -0.73
C VAL A 67 -1.80 1.75 -1.89
N GLY A 68 -0.66 2.11 -2.48
CA GLY A 68 -0.61 3.01 -3.61
C GLY A 68 0.72 2.98 -4.36
N PHE A 69 0.83 3.77 -5.43
CA PHE A 69 2.06 3.85 -6.22
C PHE A 69 2.91 5.05 -5.80
N HIS A 70 4.21 4.83 -5.60
CA HIS A 70 5.18 5.87 -5.25
C HIS A 70 6.07 6.19 -6.45
N PRO A 71 5.84 7.30 -7.18
CA PRO A 71 6.79 7.79 -8.16
C PRO A 71 8.02 8.40 -7.47
N LEU A 72 9.20 8.08 -7.96
CA LEU A 72 10.41 8.74 -7.47
C LEU A 72 10.46 10.21 -7.91
N LYS A 73 10.74 11.13 -6.98
CA LYS A 73 10.79 12.59 -7.25
C LYS A 73 11.61 12.98 -8.48
N LYS A 74 12.76 12.32 -8.69
CA LYS A 74 13.66 12.60 -9.83
C LYS A 74 13.42 11.69 -11.04
N GLU A 75 12.67 10.61 -10.88
CA GLU A 75 12.38 9.61 -11.92
C GLU A 75 10.91 9.17 -11.85
N PRO A 76 9.93 10.04 -12.20
CA PRO A 76 8.51 9.76 -11.94
C PRO A 76 7.90 8.59 -12.74
N LEU A 77 8.59 8.15 -13.79
CA LEU A 77 8.24 6.95 -14.55
C LEU A 77 8.66 5.66 -13.83
N HIS A 78 9.57 5.77 -12.86
CA HIS A 78 9.89 4.71 -11.93
C HIS A 78 8.91 4.77 -10.77
N GLN A 79 7.92 3.89 -10.82
CA GLN A 79 6.90 3.74 -9.78
C GLN A 79 7.01 2.34 -9.19
N PHE A 80 6.76 2.24 -7.89
CA PHE A 80 6.64 0.98 -7.20
C PHE A 80 5.38 1.01 -6.33
N GLU A 81 4.79 -0.16 -6.11
CA GLU A 81 3.70 -0.32 -5.15
C GLU A 81 4.27 -0.19 -3.74
N ALA A 82 3.66 0.67 -2.94
CA ALA A 82 4.04 0.95 -1.57
C ALA A 82 2.89 0.57 -0.65
N HIS A 83 3.19 -0.34 0.27
CA HIS A 83 2.27 -0.83 1.28
C HIS A 83 2.51 -0.06 2.58
N HIS A 84 1.57 0.78 2.96
CA HIS A 84 1.66 1.68 4.10
C HIS A 84 0.99 1.04 5.31
N PHE A 85 1.77 0.84 6.36
CA PHE A 85 1.24 0.46 7.67
C PHE A 85 1.46 1.65 8.60
N CYS A 86 0.36 2.26 9.05
CA CYS A 86 0.39 3.59 9.65
C CYS A 86 -0.27 3.64 11.04
N ASP A 87 0.26 4.53 11.88
CA ASP A 87 -0.37 5.00 13.11
C ASP A 87 -0.95 6.40 12.87
N GLN A 88 -2.24 6.59 13.20
CA GLN A 88 -2.84 7.92 13.28
C GLN A 88 -2.44 8.56 14.60
N VAL A 89 -1.36 9.33 14.56
CA VAL A 89 -0.77 9.97 15.74
C VAL A 89 -1.75 10.98 16.35
N ASN A 90 -2.44 11.76 15.51
CA ASN A 90 -3.54 12.65 15.85
C ASN A 90 -4.35 12.99 14.58
N GLU A 91 -5.40 13.83 14.66
CA GLU A 91 -6.26 14.18 13.51
C GLU A 91 -5.51 14.76 12.30
N ASP A 92 -4.38 15.43 12.51
CA ASP A 92 -3.62 16.15 11.50
C ASP A 92 -2.33 15.40 11.08
N PHE A 93 -2.03 14.23 11.66
CA PHE A 93 -0.74 13.55 11.45
C PHE A 93 -0.85 12.03 11.42
N LEU A 94 -0.44 11.44 10.29
CA LEU A 94 -0.25 10.02 10.06
C LEU A 94 1.26 9.71 9.95
N GLN A 95 1.70 8.62 10.57
CA GLN A 95 3.07 8.12 10.46
C GLN A 95 3.06 6.68 9.97
N CYS A 96 3.77 6.40 8.88
CA CYS A 96 3.73 5.12 8.18
C CYS A 96 5.10 4.48 8.04
N ALA A 97 5.15 3.15 8.17
CA ALA A 97 6.23 2.33 7.63
C ALA A 97 5.78 1.79 6.26
N LEU A 98 6.63 1.96 5.25
CA LEU A 98 6.36 1.55 3.88
C LEU A 98 7.09 0.25 3.56
N TYR A 99 6.38 -0.71 2.98
CA TYR A 99 6.92 -2.00 2.56
C TYR A 99 6.70 -2.24 1.06
N ASP A 100 7.48 -3.15 0.48
CA ASP A 100 7.33 -3.62 -0.91
C ASP A 100 6.27 -4.72 -1.09
N GLY A 101 5.58 -5.08 -0.01
CA GLY A 101 4.54 -6.11 0.02
C GLY A 101 3.69 -6.00 1.29
N ASN A 102 2.69 -6.88 1.41
CA ASN A 102 1.79 -6.95 2.58
C ASN A 102 1.86 -8.29 3.33
N THR A 103 2.91 -9.08 3.06
CA THR A 103 3.18 -10.38 3.68
C THR A 103 4.31 -10.29 4.71
N ASP A 104 4.55 -11.36 5.46
CA ASP A 104 5.58 -11.42 6.52
C ASP A 104 7.02 -11.37 5.97
N ASP A 105 7.21 -11.71 4.69
CA ASP A 105 8.48 -11.59 3.99
C ASP A 105 8.71 -10.21 3.38
N ALA A 106 7.77 -9.25 3.50
CA ALA A 106 7.92 -7.91 2.95
C ALA A 106 9.15 -7.18 3.50
N LYS A 107 9.80 -6.36 2.66
CA LYS A 107 10.97 -5.56 3.03
C LYS A 107 10.58 -4.11 3.24
N LEU A 108 11.15 -3.51 4.28
CA LEU A 108 10.96 -2.10 4.60
C LEU A 108 11.63 -1.24 3.52
N ASN A 109 10.82 -0.42 2.85
CA ASN A 109 11.26 0.51 1.81
C ASN A 109 11.53 1.91 2.36
N GLY A 110 10.75 2.36 3.35
CA GLY A 110 10.85 3.72 3.84
C GLY A 110 9.91 4.07 4.99
N ILE A 111 9.95 5.33 5.38
CA ILE A 111 9.05 5.95 6.37
C ILE A 111 8.38 7.13 5.69
N GLU A 112 7.09 7.30 5.96
CA GLU A 112 6.32 8.43 5.47
C GLU A 112 5.59 9.13 6.60
N TYR A 113 5.55 10.46 6.50
CA TYR A 113 4.78 11.33 7.35
C TYR A 113 3.75 12.03 6.48
N ILE A 114 2.48 11.92 6.84
CA ILE A 114 1.39 12.60 6.15
C ILE A 114 0.78 13.58 7.13
N ILE A 115 0.79 14.86 6.77
CA ILE A 115 0.24 15.93 7.60
C ILE A 115 -0.88 16.66 6.87
N SER A 116 -1.77 17.29 7.62
CA SER A 116 -2.80 18.16 7.03
C SER A 116 -2.19 19.40 6.37
N GLU A 117 -2.90 19.96 5.39
CA GLU A 117 -2.53 21.23 4.73
C GLU A 117 -2.28 22.34 5.75
N LYS A 118 -3.12 22.41 6.79
CA LYS A 118 -2.97 23.35 7.91
C LYS A 118 -1.61 23.24 8.61
N LEU A 119 -1.10 22.02 8.82
CA LEU A 119 0.23 21.83 9.40
C LEU A 119 1.33 22.14 8.39
N PHE A 120 1.16 21.74 7.14
CA PHE A 120 2.10 22.05 6.06
C PHE A 120 2.34 23.55 5.89
N GLU A 121 1.27 24.36 5.91
CA GLU A 121 1.36 25.82 5.80
C GLU A 121 2.19 26.47 6.91
N GLN A 122 2.23 25.84 8.09
CA GLN A 122 2.98 26.30 9.26
C GLN A 122 4.44 25.84 9.27
N LEU A 123 4.85 24.95 8.36
CA LEU A 123 6.23 24.51 8.29
C LEU A 123 7.17 25.66 7.90
N PRO A 124 8.42 25.64 8.40
CA PRO A 124 9.48 26.49 7.87
C PRO A 124 9.61 26.31 6.35
N GLU A 125 9.89 27.41 5.63
CA GLU A 125 9.93 27.37 4.16
C GLU A 125 10.97 26.39 3.60
N GLU A 126 12.08 26.23 4.33
CA GLU A 126 13.13 25.26 4.01
C GLU A 126 12.68 23.80 4.16
N GLU A 127 11.70 23.52 5.00
CA GLU A 127 11.18 22.16 5.21
C GLU A 127 10.23 21.76 4.09
N LYS A 128 9.38 22.70 3.61
CA LYS A 128 8.33 22.44 2.62
C LYS A 128 8.84 21.78 1.33
N GLN A 129 10.11 21.97 0.96
CA GLN A 129 10.71 21.35 -0.23
C GLN A 129 10.80 19.80 -0.18
N TYR A 130 10.69 19.21 1.02
CA TYR A 130 10.71 17.76 1.23
C TYR A 130 9.32 17.11 1.16
N TRP A 131 8.27 17.92 1.10
CA TRP A 131 6.89 17.47 1.08
C TRP A 131 6.32 17.51 -0.35
N HIS A 132 5.30 16.69 -0.58
CA HIS A 132 4.54 16.67 -1.81
C HIS A 132 3.05 16.46 -1.49
N PRO A 133 2.13 16.94 -2.34
CA PRO A 133 0.71 16.83 -2.07
C PRO A 133 0.18 15.44 -2.47
N HIS A 134 -0.54 14.77 -1.55
CA HIS A 134 -1.22 13.50 -1.82
C HIS A 134 -2.62 13.68 -2.45
N ASN A 135 -3.09 14.92 -2.65
CA ASN A 135 -4.43 15.16 -3.21
C ASN A 135 -4.60 14.55 -4.61
N GLY A 136 -3.54 14.56 -5.43
CA GLY A 136 -3.53 13.91 -6.73
C GLY A 136 -3.69 12.39 -6.63
N GLU A 137 -3.07 11.75 -5.64
CA GLU A 137 -3.09 10.29 -5.44
C GLU A 137 -4.44 9.82 -4.85
N ILE A 138 -4.99 10.59 -3.90
CA ILE A 138 -6.30 10.31 -3.29
C ILE A 138 -7.43 10.49 -4.32
N LEU A 139 -7.39 11.58 -5.10
CA LEU A 139 -8.45 11.88 -6.07
C LEU A 139 -8.36 11.04 -7.35
N SER A 140 -7.19 10.48 -7.66
CA SER A 140 -7.00 9.57 -8.80
C SER A 140 -7.22 8.10 -8.47
N VAL A 141 -7.58 7.77 -7.22
CA VAL A 141 -7.74 6.38 -6.72
C VAL A 141 -6.41 5.59 -6.83
N GLN A 142 -5.28 6.29 -6.75
CA GLN A 142 -3.96 5.67 -6.69
C GLN A 142 -3.57 5.29 -5.26
N LEU A 143 -4.39 5.66 -4.27
CA LEU A 143 -4.30 5.21 -2.88
C LEU A 143 -5.62 4.54 -2.49
N VAL A 144 -5.54 3.29 -2.04
CA VAL A 144 -6.69 2.48 -1.63
C VAL A 144 -6.49 2.07 -0.18
N ALA A 145 -7.58 1.99 0.59
CA ALA A 145 -7.60 1.34 1.90
C ALA A 145 -8.30 -0.02 1.75
N PRO A 146 -7.56 -1.12 1.49
CA PRO A 146 -8.17 -2.40 1.21
C PRO A 146 -8.99 -2.90 2.39
N ASN A 147 -10.11 -3.58 2.10
CA ASN A 147 -10.98 -4.20 3.09
C ASN A 147 -11.69 -3.23 4.06
N LEU A 148 -11.65 -1.92 3.83
CA LEU A 148 -12.51 -0.96 4.52
C LEU A 148 -13.76 -0.65 3.68
N PRO A 149 -14.92 -0.42 4.32
CA PRO A 149 -16.12 0.03 3.61
C PRO A 149 -15.89 1.43 3.02
N VAL A 150 -16.35 1.61 1.78
CA VAL A 150 -16.41 2.91 1.07
C VAL A 150 -17.73 3.62 1.34
#